data_AF-A0A3D2XKX6-F1
#
_entry.id   AF-A0A3D2XKX6-F1
#
_cell.length_a   1.000
_cell.length_b   1.000
_cell.length_c   1.000
_cell.angle_alpha   90.00
_cell.angle_beta   90.00
_cell.angle_gamma   90.00
#
_symmetry.space_group_name_H-M   'P 1'
#
loop_
_entity.id
_entity.type
_entity.pdbx_description
1 polymer ?
#
loop_
_entity_poly.entity_id
_entity_poly.type
_entity_poly.pdbx_seq_one_letter_code
_entity_poly.pdbx_strand_id
1 'polypeptide(L)'
;FLATSCYEVQRDCNAFRTGTFESEIILNEVLFTSTFKRTESLQVESFRGQVDSASVRWINDCEMIFKTINPKTLADKKDIHLKILNTTDNTYNFEYGYVGEANKQKGTARRLD
;
A
#
# COMPACT_ATOMS: atom_id res chain seq x y z
N PHE A 1 -14.12 37.46 10.21
CA PHE A 1 -14.27 36.00 10.09
C PHE A 1 -13.22 35.50 9.11
N LEU A 2 -12.05 35.11 9.62
CA LEU A 2 -11.01 34.44 8.83
C LEU A 2 -11.18 32.95 9.06
N ALA A 3 -11.96 32.29 8.21
CA ALA A 3 -11.99 30.84 8.15
C ALA A 3 -10.83 30.40 7.25
N THR A 4 -9.61 30.33 7.80
CA THR A 4 -8.55 29.53 7.20
C THR A 4 -8.92 28.07 7.47
N SER A 5 -9.71 27.45 6.58
CA SER A 5 -9.79 26.00 6.56
C SER A 5 -8.42 25.49 6.08
N CYS A 6 -7.50 25.31 7.02
CA CYS A 6 -6.48 24.30 6.84
C CYS A 6 -7.25 23.00 6.62
N TYR A 7 -7.34 22.56 5.37
CA TYR A 7 -7.59 21.16 5.08
C TYR A 7 -6.42 20.42 5.74
N GLU A 8 -6.62 20.01 7.00
CA GLU A 8 -5.75 19.01 7.59
C GLU A 8 -5.91 17.80 6.68
N VAL A 9 -4.86 17.51 5.92
CA VAL A 9 -4.78 16.26 5.16
C VAL A 9 -4.83 15.18 6.23
N GLN A 10 -6.02 14.62 6.41
CA GLN A 10 -6.25 13.56 7.37
C GLN A 10 -5.26 12.45 7.01
N ARG A 11 -4.36 12.16 7.93
CA ARG A 11 -3.30 11.17 7.76
C ARG A 11 -3.35 10.19 8.92
N ASP A 12 -4.47 9.48 9.01
CA ASP A 12 -4.65 8.46 10.03
C ASP A 12 -4.15 7.11 9.51
N CYS A 13 -2.83 6.96 9.39
CA CYS A 13 -2.25 5.71 8.90
C CYS A 13 -2.48 4.52 9.85
N ASN A 14 -2.78 4.78 11.14
CA ASN A 14 -3.09 3.73 12.11
C ASN A 14 -4.40 3.02 11.75
N ALA A 15 -5.41 3.77 11.29
CA ALA A 15 -6.67 3.19 10.81
C ALA A 15 -6.51 2.26 9.58
N PHE A 16 -5.38 2.35 8.86
CA PHE A 16 -5.08 1.54 7.66
C PHE A 16 -3.98 0.48 7.90
N ARG A 17 -3.59 0.24 9.16
CA ARG A 17 -2.61 -0.80 9.50
C ARG A 17 -3.09 -2.21 9.20
N THR A 18 -4.36 -2.48 9.49
CA THR A 18 -4.98 -3.79 9.32
C THR A 18 -6.35 -3.65 8.68
N GLY A 19 -6.74 -4.64 7.89
CA GLY A 19 -8.04 -4.66 7.22
C GLY A 19 -7.96 -5.24 5.82
N THR A 20 -9.08 -5.22 5.13
CA THR A 20 -9.21 -5.65 3.75
C THR A 20 -9.28 -4.43 2.84
N PHE A 21 -8.46 -4.43 1.80
CA PHE A 21 -8.31 -3.32 0.89
C PHE A 21 -8.31 -3.80 -0.56
N GLU A 22 -8.76 -2.94 -1.45
CA GLU A 22 -8.65 -3.08 -2.89
C GLU A 22 -7.62 -2.07 -3.40
N SER A 23 -6.55 -2.54 -4.04
CA SER A 23 -5.56 -1.70 -4.71
C SER A 23 -5.96 -1.46 -6.15
N GLU A 24 -5.89 -0.21 -6.57
CA GLU A 24 -6.09 0.25 -7.93
C GLU A 24 -4.80 0.94 -8.41
N ILE A 25 -4.19 0.38 -9.45
CA ILE A 25 -2.95 0.89 -10.04
C ILE A 25 -3.17 1.06 -11.55
N ILE A 26 -2.82 2.22 -12.09
CA ILE A 26 -2.90 2.49 -13.53
C ILE A 26 -1.51 2.28 -14.12
N LEU A 27 -1.38 1.26 -14.97
CA LEU A 27 -0.15 1.00 -15.73
C LEU A 27 -0.48 1.11 -17.22
N ASN A 28 0.19 2.02 -17.92
CA ASN A 28 -0.01 2.26 -19.36
C ASN A 28 -1.50 2.46 -19.73
N GLU A 29 -2.21 3.32 -18.99
CA GLU A 29 -3.65 3.61 -19.17
C GLU A 29 -4.60 2.42 -18.88
N VAL A 30 -4.07 1.28 -18.46
CA VAL A 30 -4.87 0.11 -18.04
C VAL A 30 -5.00 0.12 -16.51
N LEU A 31 -6.24 0.07 -16.04
CA LEU A 31 -6.56 -0.07 -14.62
C LEU A 31 -6.36 -1.53 -14.19
N PHE A 32 -5.51 -1.74 -13.21
CA PHE A 32 -5.30 -3.02 -12.56
C PHE A 32 -5.86 -2.95 -11.14
N THR A 33 -6.76 -3.87 -10.82
CA THR A 33 -7.34 -4.01 -9.49
C THR A 33 -6.87 -5.30 -8.84
N SER A 34 -6.48 -5.23 -7.57
CA SER A 34 -6.14 -6.39 -6.74
C SER A 34 -6.79 -6.23 -5.36
N THR A 35 -7.08 -7.34 -4.69
CA THR A 35 -7.61 -7.30 -3.33
C THR A 35 -6.55 -7.86 -2.39
N PHE A 36 -6.26 -7.16 -1.30
CA PHE A 36 -5.31 -7.65 -0.31
C PHE A 36 -5.84 -7.48 1.10
N LYS A 37 -5.51 -8.44 1.95
CA LYS A 37 -5.77 -8.40 3.37
C LYS A 37 -4.45 -8.13 4.09
N ARG A 38 -4.41 -7.03 4.85
CA ARG A 38 -3.25 -6.66 5.67
C ARG A 38 -3.53 -6.94 7.14
N THR A 39 -2.55 -7.53 7.79
CA THR A 39 -2.48 -7.74 9.24
C THR A 39 -1.22 -7.04 9.76
N GLU A 40 -0.94 -7.13 11.06
CA GLU A 40 0.20 -6.43 11.67
C GLU A 40 1.56 -6.83 11.07
N SER A 41 1.72 -8.09 10.66
CA SER A 41 3.00 -8.65 10.19
C SER A 41 2.90 -9.38 8.84
N LEU A 42 1.71 -9.52 8.27
CA LEU A 42 1.47 -10.26 7.02
C LEU A 42 0.47 -9.52 6.13
N GLN A 43 0.75 -9.50 4.83
CA GLN A 43 -0.16 -9.08 3.78
C GLN A 43 -0.38 -10.24 2.83
N VAL A 44 -1.63 -10.56 2.56
CA VAL A 44 -2.05 -11.57 1.59
C VAL A 44 -2.77 -10.85 0.46
N GLU A 45 -2.17 -10.82 -0.71
CA GLU A 45 -2.72 -10.20 -1.91
C GLU A 45 -3.29 -11.26 -2.85
N SER A 46 -4.42 -10.95 -3.49
CA SER A 46 -5.10 -11.77 -4.47
C SER A 46 -5.28 -10.96 -5.75
N PHE A 47 -4.59 -11.38 -6.80
CA PHE A 47 -4.63 -10.73 -8.12
C PHE A 47 -4.84 -11.78 -9.21
N ARG A 48 -5.94 -11.66 -9.97
CA ARG A 48 -6.30 -12.55 -11.10
C ARG A 48 -6.24 -14.05 -10.75
N GLY A 49 -6.67 -14.42 -9.55
CA GLY A 49 -6.69 -15.81 -9.08
C GLY A 49 -5.35 -16.34 -8.57
N GLN A 50 -4.29 -15.52 -8.58
CA GLN A 50 -3.04 -15.80 -7.88
C GLN A 50 -3.07 -15.13 -6.51
N VAL A 51 -2.68 -15.88 -5.48
CA VAL A 51 -2.57 -15.39 -4.12
C VAL A 51 -1.10 -15.35 -3.73
N ASP A 52 -0.62 -14.17 -3.37
CA ASP A 52 0.74 -13.92 -2.94
C ASP A 52 0.75 -13.48 -1.48
N SER A 53 1.80 -13.86 -0.75
CA SER A 53 1.95 -13.56 0.67
C SER A 53 3.28 -12.86 0.93
N ALA A 54 3.19 -11.68 1.55
CA ALA A 54 4.33 -10.86 1.91
C ALA A 54 4.31 -10.57 3.41
N SER A 55 5.48 -10.68 4.04
CA SER A 55 5.67 -10.19 5.41
C SER A 55 5.73 -8.66 5.42
N VAL A 56 5.09 -8.06 6.43
CA VAL A 56 5.00 -6.61 6.62
C VAL A 56 5.88 -6.22 7.78
N ARG A 57 6.78 -5.25 7.56
CA ARG A 57 7.60 -4.66 8.60
C ARG A 57 7.38 -3.15 8.63
N TRP A 58 6.72 -2.66 9.66
CA TRP A 58 6.49 -1.23 9.86
C TRP A 58 7.79 -0.53 10.27
N ILE A 59 8.13 0.55 9.59
CA ILE A 59 9.20 1.47 9.97
C ILE A 59 8.63 2.56 10.88
N ASN A 60 7.45 3.08 10.53
CA ASN A 60 6.67 4.03 11.31
C ASN A 60 5.17 3.83 11.04
N ASP A 61 4.31 4.75 11.45
CA ASP A 61 2.85 4.60 11.27
C ASP A 61 2.39 4.64 9.80
N CYS A 62 3.16 5.26 8.89
CA CYS A 62 2.80 5.45 7.48
C CYS A 62 3.77 4.79 6.48
N GLU A 63 4.85 4.17 6.96
CA GLU A 63 5.90 3.57 6.14
C GLU A 63 6.14 2.13 6.58
N MET A 64 6.19 1.24 5.59
CA MET A 64 6.35 -0.19 5.80
C MET A 64 7.21 -0.80 4.70
N ILE A 65 7.87 -1.91 5.01
CA ILE A 65 8.62 -2.72 4.08
C ILE A 65 7.89 -4.04 3.90
N PHE A 66 7.63 -4.40 2.65
CA PHE A 66 7.15 -5.72 2.27
C PHE A 66 8.32 -6.60 1.87
N LYS A 67 8.29 -7.82 2.38
CA LYS A 67 9.21 -8.87 1.96
C LYS A 67 8.42 -10.11 1.59
N THR A 68 8.51 -10.49 0.32
CA THR A 68 7.87 -11.68 -0.22
C THR A 68 8.33 -12.91 0.56
N ILE A 69 7.38 -13.72 1.05
CA ILE A 69 7.71 -14.91 1.86
C ILE A 69 8.31 -16.00 0.97
N ASN A 70 7.73 -16.20 -0.22
CA ASN A 70 8.16 -17.21 -1.19
C ASN A 70 8.46 -16.57 -2.56
N PRO A 71 9.61 -15.88 -2.70
CA PRO A 71 9.99 -15.28 -3.97
C PRO A 71 10.25 -16.38 -5.01
N LYS A 72 9.52 -16.34 -6.13
CA LYS A 72 9.73 -17.27 -7.26
C LYS A 72 10.79 -16.75 -8.22
N THR A 73 10.98 -15.43 -8.24
CA THR A 73 11.96 -14.75 -9.10
C THR A 73 12.95 -13.92 -8.27
N LEU A 74 14.08 -13.57 -8.87
CA LEU A 74 15.07 -12.67 -8.24
C LEU A 74 14.52 -11.25 -8.01
N ALA A 75 13.54 -10.82 -8.80
CA ALA A 75 12.87 -9.54 -8.62
C ALA A 75 12.03 -9.55 -7.32
N ASP A 76 11.31 -10.64 -7.05
CA ASP A 76 10.47 -10.79 -5.85
C ASP A 76 11.27 -10.84 -4.55
N LYS A 77 12.58 -11.12 -4.64
CA LYS A 77 13.51 -11.15 -3.50
C LYS A 77 13.85 -9.74 -3.00
N LYS A 78 13.63 -8.71 -3.83
CA LYS A 78 13.88 -7.33 -3.42
C LYS A 78 12.80 -6.88 -2.43
N ASP A 79 13.23 -6.28 -1.33
CA ASP A 79 12.32 -5.67 -0.37
C ASP A 79 11.63 -4.45 -1.02
N ILE A 80 10.33 -4.33 -0.83
CA ILE A 80 9.52 -3.23 -1.37
C ILE A 80 9.23 -2.25 -0.24
N HIS A 81 9.65 -1.00 -0.38
CA HIS A 81 9.26 0.07 0.53
C HIS A 81 7.94 0.67 0.06
N LEU A 82 6.95 0.69 0.94
CA LEU A 82 5.68 1.36 0.72
C LEU A 82 5.49 2.49 1.73
N LYS A 83 5.03 3.62 1.23
CA LYS A 83 4.75 4.83 2.00
C LYS A 83 3.35 5.34 1.69
N ILE A 84 2.52 5.44 2.71
CA ILE A 84 1.21 6.09 2.62
C ILE A 84 1.44 7.59 2.55
N LEU A 85 1.00 8.22 1.45
CA LEU A 85 1.16 9.65 1.19
C LEU A 85 0.02 10.47 1.81
N ASN A 86 -1.21 10.04 1.57
CA ASN A 86 -2.41 10.66 2.12
C ASN A 86 -3.48 9.59 2.38
N THR A 87 -4.39 9.89 3.29
CA THR A 87 -5.57 9.08 3.56
C THR A 87 -6.81 9.95 3.39
N THR A 88 -7.93 9.33 3.07
CA THR A 88 -9.27 9.91 3.08
C THR A 88 -10.14 9.03 3.98
N ASP A 89 -11.46 9.22 3.98
CA ASP A 89 -12.39 8.44 4.81
C ASP A 89 -12.23 6.92 4.63
N ASN A 90 -12.13 6.47 3.37
CA ASN A 90 -12.09 5.05 3.01
C ASN A 90 -10.99 4.69 2.02
N THR A 91 -10.20 5.64 1.53
CA THR A 91 -9.11 5.35 0.58
C THR A 91 -7.81 5.97 1.06
N TYR A 92 -6.68 5.46 0.57
CA TYR A 92 -5.38 6.07 0.80
C TYR A 92 -4.52 5.97 -0.45
N ASN A 93 -3.78 7.04 -0.74
CA ASN A 93 -2.79 7.00 -1.80
C ASN A 93 -1.45 6.55 -1.20
N PHE A 94 -0.80 5.62 -1.87
CA PHE A 94 0.49 5.10 -1.46
C PHE A 94 1.49 5.17 -2.61
N GLU A 95 2.75 5.26 -2.22
CA GLU A 95 3.91 5.15 -3.09
C GLU A 95 4.65 3.87 -2.72
N TYR A 96 5.02 3.07 -3.70
CA TYR A 96 5.80 1.85 -3.49
C TYR A 96 6.96 1.76 -4.48
N GLY A 97 8.05 1.13 -4.06
CA GLY A 97 9.22 0.90 -4.90
C GLY A 97 10.21 -0.03 -4.22
N TYR A 98 11.21 -0.50 -4.95
CA TYR A 98 12.25 -1.33 -4.36
C TYR A 98 13.14 -0.49 -3.41
N VAL A 99 13.50 -1.06 -2.27
CA VAL A 99 14.41 -0.41 -1.32
C VAL A 99 15.73 -0.09 -2.02
N GLY A 100 16.11 1.19 -2.04
CA GLY A 100 17.33 1.68 -2.70
C GLY A 100 17.17 2.08 -4.16
N GLU A 101 15.99 1.90 -4.77
CA GLU A 101 15.70 2.41 -6.11
C GLU A 101 15.01 3.78 -6.07
N ALA A 102 15.35 4.65 -7.02
CA ALA A 102 14.71 5.96 -7.18
C ALA A 102 13.34 5.86 -7.89
N ASN A 103 13.13 4.79 -8.65
CA ASN A 103 11.89 4.56 -9.39
C ASN A 103 10.81 4.04 -8.44
N LYS A 104 9.83 4.90 -8.18
CA LYS A 104 8.68 4.56 -7.34
C LYS A 104 7.39 4.72 -8.12
N GLN A 105 6.48 3.81 -7.87
CA GLN A 105 5.14 3.78 -8.44
C GLN A 105 4.14 4.27 -7.41
N LYS A 106 3.00 4.77 -7.89
CA LYS A 106 1.92 5.25 -7.05
C LYS A 106 0.67 4.45 -7.32
N GLY A 107 -0.07 4.17 -6.26
CA GLY A 107 -1.34 3.46 -6.32
C GLY A 107 -2.31 4.05 -5.31
N THR A 108 -3.57 3.67 -5.49
CA THR A 108 -4.65 4.02 -4.57
C THR A 108 -5.19 2.74 -3.97
N ALA A 109 -5.36 2.70 -2.66
CA ALA A 109 -6.01 1.58 -2.00
C ALA A 109 -7.30 2.04 -1.35
N ARG A 110 -8.36 1.27 -1.53
CA ARG A 110 -9.68 1.48 -0.96
C ARG A 110 -9.97 0.43 0.10
N ARG A 111 -10.35 0.85 1.30
CA ARG A 111 -10.82 -0.04 2.37
C ARG A 111 -12.18 -0.62 1.98
N LEU A 112 -12.33 -1.93 2.18
CA LEU A 112 -13.57 -2.68 1.95
C LEU A 112 -14.31 -3.01 3.25
N ASP A 113 -13.64 -2.88 4.40
CA ASP A 113 -14.20 -3.00 5.75
C ASP A 113 -14.78 -1.68 6.30
#